data_AF-A0A349AWD3-F1
#
_entry.id   AF-A0A349AWD3-F1
#
_cell.length_a   1.000
_cell.length_b   1.000
_cell.length_c   1.000
_cell.angle_alpha   90.00
_cell.angle_beta   90.00
_cell.angle_gamma   90.00
#
_symmetry.space_group_name_H-M   'P 1'
#
loop_
_entity.id
_entity.type
_entity.pdbx_description
1 polymer ?
#
loop_
_entity_poly.entity_id
_entity_poly.type
_entity_poly.pdbx_seq_one_letter_code
_entity_poly.pdbx_strand_id
1 'polypeptide(L)'
;MNHRTSQCPGRIPSSSTRRGFLQHASAGFGWLALQSLFSRTAVADAPLPAKAKNIIFCFMDGGPSHVDTFDYKPMLKKHQGQPIGSKW
;
A
#
# COMPACT_ATOMS: atom_id res chain seq x y z
N MET A 1 27.56 14.92 -58.63
CA MET A 1 26.21 15.54 -58.57
C MET A 1 25.17 14.48 -58.20
N ASN A 2 24.56 14.66 -57.02
CA ASN A 2 23.16 14.40 -56.69
C ASN A 2 22.66 12.95 -56.50
N HIS A 3 22.88 12.43 -55.29
CA HIS A 3 22.05 11.37 -54.70
C HIS A 3 20.64 11.92 -54.43
N ARG A 4 19.65 11.48 -55.19
CA ARG A 4 18.23 11.71 -54.88
C ARG A 4 17.77 10.66 -53.87
N THR A 5 17.72 11.04 -52.59
CA THR A 5 16.98 10.30 -51.57
C THR A 5 15.49 10.55 -51.77
N SER A 6 14.80 9.62 -52.41
CA SER A 6 13.34 9.55 -52.35
C SER A 6 12.94 9.09 -50.94
N GLN A 7 12.87 10.02 -49.99
CA GLN A 7 12.16 9.78 -48.74
C GLN A 7 10.67 9.73 -49.07
N CYS A 8 10.12 8.52 -49.19
CA CYS A 8 8.69 8.32 -49.07
C CYS A 8 8.33 8.64 -47.61
N PRO A 9 7.55 9.69 -47.30
CA PRO A 9 7.01 9.82 -45.96
C PRO A 9 6.09 8.62 -45.78
N GLY A 10 6.37 7.79 -44.76
CA GLY A 10 5.54 6.63 -44.46
C GLY A 10 4.06 7.00 -44.39
N ARG A 11 3.19 6.01 -44.65
CA ARG A 11 1.74 6.19 -44.65
C ARG A 11 1.27 6.91 -43.39
N ILE A 12 0.86 8.18 -43.52
CA ILE A 12 0.20 8.93 -42.45
C ILE A 12 -1.24 8.37 -42.37
N PRO A 13 -1.60 7.58 -41.34
CA PRO A 13 -2.92 6.97 -41.28
C PRO A 13 -3.95 8.08 -41.03
N SER A 14 -4.83 8.32 -42.00
CA SER A 14 -5.97 9.22 -41.81
C SER A 14 -6.92 8.63 -40.77
N SER A 15 -7.34 9.45 -39.81
CA SER A 15 -8.28 9.10 -38.74
C SER A 15 -9.65 8.62 -39.28
N SER A 16 -9.95 8.89 -40.55
CA SER A 16 -11.21 8.50 -41.23
C SER A 16 -11.26 7.04 -41.72
N THR A 17 -10.19 6.25 -41.59
CA THR A 17 -10.20 4.83 -41.97
C THR A 17 -10.62 3.91 -40.82
N ARG A 18 -11.36 2.83 -41.12
CA ARG A 18 -11.82 1.82 -40.13
C ARG A 18 -10.70 1.30 -39.22
N ARG A 19 -9.50 1.06 -39.79
CA ARG A 19 -8.33 0.61 -39.01
C ARG A 19 -7.79 1.70 -38.08
N GLY A 20 -7.76 2.95 -38.53
CA GLY A 20 -7.38 4.10 -37.71
C GLY A 20 -8.35 4.32 -36.55
N PHE A 21 -9.66 4.19 -36.80
CA PHE A 21 -10.69 4.23 -35.76
C PHE A 21 -10.49 3.12 -34.72
N LEU A 22 -10.30 1.87 -35.14
CA LEU A 22 -10.08 0.75 -34.21
C LEU A 22 -8.78 0.90 -33.40
N GLN A 23 -7.73 1.47 -34.00
CA GLN A 23 -6.45 1.74 -33.32
C GLN A 23 -6.57 2.86 -32.27
N HIS A 24 -7.43 3.86 -32.47
CA HIS A 24 -7.64 4.93 -31.49
C HIS A 24 -8.72 4.59 -30.45
N ALA A 25 -9.76 3.84 -30.82
CA ALA A 25 -10.84 3.45 -29.92
C ALA A 25 -10.40 2.47 -28.83
N SER A 26 -9.42 1.60 -29.12
CA SER A 26 -8.86 0.66 -28.14
C SER A 26 -8.17 1.37 -26.97
N ALA A 27 -7.52 2.52 -27.22
CA ALA A 27 -6.90 3.34 -26.18
C ALA A 27 -7.93 3.96 -25.22
N GLY A 28 -9.10 4.38 -25.72
CA GLY A 28 -10.15 4.99 -24.90
C GLY A 28 -10.94 3.98 -24.05
N PHE A 29 -11.42 2.88 -24.66
CA PHE A 29 -12.20 1.88 -23.93
C PHE A 29 -11.37 1.10 -22.90
N GLY A 30 -10.10 0.83 -23.21
CA GLY A 30 -9.17 0.20 -22.26
C GLY A 30 -8.92 1.06 -21.02
N TRP A 31 -8.89 2.38 -21.16
CA TRP A 31 -8.71 3.30 -20.04
C TRP A 31 -9.91 3.29 -19.07
N LEU A 32 -11.14 3.22 -19.58
CA LEU A 32 -12.35 3.10 -18.75
C LEU A 32 -12.36 1.78 -17.95
N ALA A 33 -11.96 0.68 -18.58
CA ALA A 33 -11.83 -0.60 -17.89
C ALA A 33 -10.75 -0.55 -16.78
N LEU A 34 -9.61 0.08 -17.08
CA LEU A 34 -8.53 0.28 -16.11
C LEU A 34 -8.95 1.17 -14.93
N GLN A 35 -9.71 2.24 -15.20
CA GLN A 35 -10.25 3.12 -14.18
C GLN A 35 -11.24 2.37 -13.26
N SER A 36 -12.07 1.48 -13.79
CA SER A 36 -12.94 0.63 -12.97
C SER A 36 -12.16 -0.30 -12.03
N LEU A 37 -11.06 -0.90 -12.50
CA LEU A 37 -10.18 -1.73 -11.67
C LEU A 37 -9.50 -0.92 -10.57
N PHE A 38 -8.97 0.28 -10.88
CA PHE A 38 -8.33 1.15 -9.89
C PHE A 38 -9.30 1.93 -9.00
N SER A 39 -10.57 2.08 -9.40
CA SER A 39 -11.59 2.73 -8.56
C SER A 39 -11.82 1.99 -7.24
N ARG A 40 -11.46 0.70 -7.18
CA ARG A 40 -11.58 -0.13 -5.97
C ARG A 40 -10.37 -0.05 -5.05
N THR A 41 -9.22 0.40 -5.55
CA THR A 41 -7.97 0.55 -4.78
C THR A 41 -7.68 2.00 -4.39
N ALA A 42 -8.27 2.98 -5.08
CA ALA A 42 -8.12 4.40 -4.77
C ALA A 42 -8.89 4.85 -3.51
N VAL A 43 -9.87 4.07 -3.05
CA VAL A 43 -10.49 4.23 -1.73
C VAL A 43 -9.70 3.41 -0.71
N ALA A 44 -8.49 3.86 -0.39
CA ALA A 44 -7.94 3.57 0.91
C ALA A 44 -8.79 4.37 1.91
N ASP A 45 -9.76 3.71 2.55
CA ASP A 45 -10.43 4.27 3.71
C ASP A 45 -9.32 4.75 4.65
N ALA A 46 -9.31 6.05 4.96
CA ALA A 46 -8.42 6.59 5.97
C ALA A 46 -8.60 5.71 7.22
N PRO A 47 -7.53 5.27 7.90
CA PRO A 47 -7.66 4.43 9.07
C PRO A 47 -8.52 5.19 10.09
N LEU A 48 -9.79 4.80 10.18
CA LEU A 48 -10.69 5.33 11.19
C LEU A 48 -10.07 4.95 12.54
N PRO A 49 -10.13 5.81 13.57
CA PRO A 49 -9.72 5.42 14.91
C PRO A 49 -10.59 4.24 15.36
N ALA A 50 -10.07 3.02 15.17
CA ALA A 50 -10.78 1.80 15.47
C ALA A 50 -10.75 1.57 16.98
N LYS A 51 -11.87 1.88 17.65
CA LYS A 51 -12.03 1.55 19.07
C LYS A 51 -12.37 0.05 19.20
N ALA A 52 -11.42 -0.74 19.72
CA ALA A 52 -11.69 -2.13 20.05
C ALA A 52 -12.79 -2.20 21.14
N LYS A 53 -13.87 -2.94 20.86
CA LYS A 53 -14.99 -3.14 21.80
C LYS A 53 -14.68 -4.22 22.84
N ASN A 54 -14.04 -5.30 22.41
CA ASN A 54 -13.71 -6.45 23.25
C ASN A 54 -12.26 -6.88 22.98
N ILE A 55 -11.51 -7.22 24.04
CA ILE A 55 -10.12 -7.68 23.98
C ILE A 55 -10.06 -9.02 24.72
N ILE A 56 -9.55 -10.06 24.05
CA ILE A 56 -9.25 -11.35 24.70
C ILE A 56 -7.75 -11.35 25.00
N PHE A 57 -7.39 -11.21 26.28
CA PHE A 57 -6.00 -11.27 26.73
C PHE A 57 -5.67 -12.69 27.19
N CYS A 58 -4.92 -13.43 26.36
CA CYS A 58 -4.46 -14.77 26.68
C CYS A 58 -3.11 -14.69 27.40
N PHE A 59 -3.11 -14.85 28.73
CA PHE A 59 -1.89 -15.05 29.50
C PHE A 59 -1.57 -16.55 29.55
N MET A 60 -0.56 -16.97 28.80
CA MET A 60 -0.04 -18.34 28.87
C MET A 60 1.08 -18.38 29.91
N ASP A 61 0.93 -19.25 30.92
CA ASP A 61 2.00 -19.52 31.87
C ASP A 61 3.17 -20.20 31.14
N GLY A 62 4.38 -19.66 31.31
CA GLY A 62 5.61 -20.23 30.73
C GLY A 62 6.24 -19.48 29.54
N GLY A 63 5.65 -18.37 29.05
CA GLY A 63 6.31 -17.48 28.09
C GLY A 63 7.02 -16.31 28.80
N PRO A 64 8.23 -15.89 28.38
CA PRO A 64 8.86 -14.71 28.97
C PRO A 64 7.96 -13.50 28.70
N SER A 65 7.55 -12.82 29.77
CA SER A 65 6.75 -11.60 29.62
C SER A 65 7.53 -10.56 28.81
N HIS A 66 6.85 -9.59 28.20
CA HIS A 66 7.54 -8.45 27.59
C HIS A 66 8.38 -7.66 28.63
N VAL A 67 8.09 -7.85 29.92
CA VAL A 67 8.91 -7.33 31.02
C VAL A 67 10.20 -8.14 31.20
N ASP A 68 10.18 -9.45 30.94
CA ASP A 68 11.32 -10.39 31.06
C ASP A 68 12.15 -10.55 29.77
N THR A 69 11.66 -10.09 28.62
CA THR A 69 12.33 -10.30 27.33
C THR A 69 13.27 -9.13 27.01
N PHE A 70 14.50 -9.21 27.51
CA PHE A 70 15.69 -8.50 26.99
C PHE A 70 15.61 -6.96 26.89
N ASP A 71 15.07 -6.28 27.89
CA ASP A 71 15.25 -4.83 28.06
C ASP A 71 15.92 -4.53 29.41
N TYR A 72 17.08 -3.86 29.38
CA TYR A 72 17.83 -3.55 30.60
C TYR A 72 17.10 -2.47 31.39
N LYS A 73 16.36 -2.87 32.43
CA LYS A 73 15.62 -1.99 33.32
C LYS A 73 16.37 -1.80 34.65
N PRO A 74 17.26 -0.80 34.77
CA PRO A 74 18.05 -0.59 35.97
C PRO A 74 17.18 -0.27 37.20
N MET A 75 16.01 0.32 36.99
CA MET A 75 15.06 0.63 38.07
C MET A 75 14.42 -0.63 38.65
N LEU A 76 14.16 -1.67 37.85
CA LEU A 76 13.63 -2.94 38.36
C LEU A 76 14.61 -3.60 39.34
N LYS A 77 15.90 -3.58 39.01
CA LYS A 77 16.95 -4.11 39.89
C LYS A 77 17.05 -3.35 41.22
N LYS A 78 16.81 -2.03 41.21
CA LYS A 78 16.83 -1.20 42.43
C LYS A 78 15.63 -1.45 43.35
N HIS A 79 14.47 -1.79 42.79
CA HIS A 79 13.23 -1.94 43.54
C HIS A 79 12.80 -3.40 43.73
N GLN A 80 13.67 -4.37 43.40
CA GLN A 80 13.41 -5.80 43.60
C GLN A 80 13.20 -6.09 45.11
N GLY A 81 12.05 -6.67 45.46
CA GLY A 81 11.70 -7.03 46.83
C GLY A 81 11.08 -5.92 47.69
N GLN A 82 10.81 -4.73 47.13
CA GLN A 82 10.05 -3.71 47.85
C GLN A 82 8.55 -4.07 47.92
N PRO A 83 7.91 -4.00 49.11
CA PRO A 83 6.48 -4.21 49.22
C PRO A 83 5.73 -3.09 48.49
N ILE A 84 4.74 -3.50 47.70
CA ILE A 84 3.87 -2.60 46.95
C ILE A 84 3.05 -1.80 47.98
N GLY A 85 3.17 -0.46 47.98
CA GLY A 85 2.37 0.42 48.83
C GLY A 85 3.06 1.04 50.05
N SER A 86 4.40 1.09 50.11
CA SER A 86 5.10 1.69 51.26
C SER A 86 5.13 3.22 51.32
N LYS A 87 4.68 3.94 50.28
CA LYS A 87 4.43 5.39 50.30
C LYS A 87 3.30 5.74 49.35
N TRP A 88 2.25 6.36 49.90
CA TRP A 88 1.31 7.20 49.15
C TRP A 88 1.96 8.56 48.89
#